data_AF-A0A398E0D6-F1
#
_entry.id   AF-A0A398E0D6-F1
#
_cell.length_a   1.000
_cell.length_b   1.000
_cell.length_c   1.000
_cell.angle_alpha   90.00
_cell.angle_beta   90.00
_cell.angle_gamma   90.00
#
_symmetry.space_group_name_H-M   'P 1'
#
loop_
_entity.id
_entity.type
_entity.pdbx_description
1 polymer ?
#
loop_
_entity_poly.entity_id
_entity_poly.type
_entity_poly.pdbx_seq_one_letter_code
_entity_poly.pdbx_strand_id
1 'polypeptide(L)'
;MDHIHEVLQAADKPQIVGLVEVEDERMATMVLDAVRDLGYRNMAITKGGSATQCVLLSSFPIQSVVSLPTTSGVRDILVASVDVGGPLLHVLVNHWKAKDSGETESLRIKSAKVARAEVDRLLKQDPATDIVLMGDFNSTEDEHRATGKTTGINDVLRTTGDSTSMTAQTSRYLYDPWFEMPVSQRGSEVYGSSWESLDHIIMSPGLFDRTGLSYDVGSFDAFRAPFLLSYQRAADGRQVPNRWQESGNHHGSDGYSDHLPIMAEFTVWPDHT
;
A
#
# COMPACT_ATOMS: atom_id res chain seq x y z
N MET A 1 4.28 12.68 15.31
CA MET A 1 5.41 11.87 14.81
C MET A 1 5.62 10.66 15.69
N ASP A 2 5.54 10.81 17.01
CA ASP A 2 5.67 9.72 18.00
C ASP A 2 4.74 8.52 17.72
N HIS A 3 3.49 8.76 17.30
CA HIS A 3 2.57 7.66 16.93
C HIS A 3 3.03 6.83 15.72
N ILE A 4 3.66 7.45 14.71
CA ILE A 4 4.18 6.72 13.54
C ILE A 4 5.36 5.85 13.99
N HIS A 5 6.27 6.41 14.79
CA HIS A 5 7.37 5.65 15.37
C HIS A 5 6.88 4.46 16.18
N GLU A 6 5.91 4.67 17.08
CA GLU A 6 5.33 3.61 17.91
C GLU A 6 4.71 2.49 17.05
N VAL A 7 3.95 2.83 15.99
CA VAL A 7 3.38 1.85 15.07
C VAL A 7 4.47 1.03 14.40
N LEU A 8 5.48 1.68 13.82
CA LEU A 8 6.55 0.99 13.11
C LEU A 8 7.40 0.13 14.04
N GLN A 9 7.64 0.60 15.27
CA GLN A 9 8.33 -0.16 16.30
C GLN A 9 7.53 -1.38 16.76
N ALA A 10 6.20 -1.29 16.85
CA ALA A 10 5.32 -2.40 17.20
C ALA A 10 5.14 -3.40 16.06
N ALA A 11 5.18 -2.94 14.81
CA ALA A 11 5.13 -3.75 13.59
C ALA A 11 6.47 -4.40 13.22
N ASP A 12 7.35 -4.61 14.21
CA ASP A 12 8.69 -5.19 14.06
C ASP A 12 9.60 -4.50 13.02
N LYS A 13 9.50 -3.16 12.93
CA LYS A 13 10.41 -2.30 12.15
C LYS A 13 10.49 -2.70 10.66
N PRO A 14 9.37 -2.61 9.91
CA PRO A 14 9.35 -3.01 8.50
C PRO A 14 10.38 -2.24 7.68
N GLN A 15 11.08 -2.88 6.76
CA GLN A 15 12.25 -2.26 6.12
C GLN A 15 11.90 -1.26 5.02
N ILE A 16 10.71 -1.38 4.44
CA ILE A 16 10.14 -0.50 3.42
C ILE A 16 8.72 -0.14 3.84
N VAL A 17 8.38 1.15 3.84
CA VAL A 17 7.06 1.64 4.29
C VAL A 17 6.52 2.65 3.28
N GLY A 18 5.32 2.39 2.77
CA GLY A 18 4.54 3.36 2.01
C GLY A 18 3.63 4.16 2.95
N LEU A 19 3.68 5.49 2.84
CA LEU A 19 2.79 6.41 3.54
C LEU A 19 2.00 7.21 2.51
N VAL A 20 0.73 7.45 2.82
CA VAL A 20 -0.16 8.32 2.05
C VAL A 20 -0.61 9.49 2.92
N GLU A 21 -1.29 10.46 2.32
CA GLU A 21 -1.80 11.66 3.00
C GLU A 21 -0.73 12.56 3.64
N VAL A 22 0.52 12.48 3.17
CA VAL A 22 1.59 13.35 3.68
C VAL A 22 1.47 14.73 3.04
N GLU A 23 1.31 15.79 3.83
CA GLU A 23 0.99 17.12 3.31
C GLU A 23 2.08 17.67 2.35
N ASP A 24 3.34 17.57 2.76
CA ASP A 24 4.47 18.13 2.03
C ASP A 24 5.81 17.44 2.36
N GLU A 25 6.86 17.82 1.64
CA GLU A 25 8.23 17.30 1.83
C GLU A 25 8.80 17.62 3.21
N ARG A 26 8.38 18.72 3.85
CA ARG A 26 8.80 19.08 5.21
C ARG A 26 8.24 18.09 6.21
N MET A 27 6.95 17.75 6.12
CA MET A 27 6.31 16.73 6.94
C MET A 27 6.95 15.36 6.70
N ALA A 28 7.19 14.98 5.44
CA ALA A 28 7.87 13.72 5.11
C ALA A 28 9.28 13.65 5.75
N THR A 29 10.03 14.74 5.71
CA THR A 29 11.36 14.84 6.34
C THR A 29 11.27 14.69 7.86
N MET A 30 10.28 15.33 8.50
CA MET A 30 10.04 15.19 9.94
C MET A 30 9.68 13.74 10.32
N VAL A 31 8.90 13.04 9.49
CA VAL A 31 8.61 11.62 9.69
C VAL A 31 9.91 10.81 9.60
N LEU A 32 10.69 10.99 8.52
CA LEU A 32 11.96 10.27 8.34
C LEU A 32 12.89 10.47 9.53
N ASP A 33 13.09 11.72 9.98
CA ASP A 33 13.95 12.04 11.11
C ASP A 33 13.48 11.35 12.41
N ALA A 34 12.15 11.30 12.62
CA ALA A 34 11.57 10.66 13.79
C ALA A 34 11.74 9.13 13.83
N VAL A 35 11.99 8.47 12.70
CA VAL A 35 12.10 7.00 12.61
C VAL A 35 13.51 6.52 12.26
N ARG A 36 14.51 7.41 12.25
CA ARG A 36 15.91 7.06 11.91
C ARG A 36 16.51 5.99 12.83
N ASP A 37 16.11 5.94 14.08
CA ASP A 37 16.55 4.93 15.04
C ASP A 37 16.00 3.52 14.73
N LEU A 38 14.92 3.44 13.95
CA LEU A 38 14.34 2.18 13.46
C LEU A 38 15.05 1.62 12.22
N GLY A 39 15.99 2.37 11.62
CA GLY A 39 16.83 1.91 10.52
C GLY A 39 16.62 2.62 9.18
N TYR A 40 15.54 3.42 9.04
CA TYR A 40 15.29 4.15 7.81
C TYR A 40 16.36 5.22 7.54
N ARG A 41 16.82 5.27 6.29
CA ARG A 41 17.86 6.22 5.83
C ARG A 41 17.47 6.91 4.52
N ASN A 42 16.54 6.33 3.78
CA ASN A 42 16.16 6.78 2.44
C ASN A 42 14.67 7.15 2.43
N MET A 43 14.34 8.17 1.65
CA MET A 43 12.97 8.63 1.45
C MET A 43 12.76 9.00 -0.02
N ALA A 44 11.61 8.63 -0.56
CA ALA A 44 11.10 9.13 -1.83
C ALA A 44 9.71 9.74 -1.59
N ILE A 45 9.37 10.77 -2.37
CA ILE A 45 8.09 11.49 -2.26
C ILE A 45 7.61 11.88 -3.65
N THR A 46 6.29 11.89 -3.87
CA THR A 46 5.71 12.45 -5.08
C THR A 46 6.01 13.95 -5.19
N LYS A 47 6.28 14.43 -6.40
CA LYS A 47 6.59 15.85 -6.67
C LYS A 47 5.54 16.53 -7.54
N GLY A 48 4.36 15.93 -7.69
CA GLY A 48 3.29 16.45 -8.53
C GLY A 48 2.36 17.41 -7.80
N GLY A 49 1.25 17.75 -8.46
CA GLY A 49 0.27 18.73 -7.97
C GLY A 49 -0.78 18.18 -7.01
N SER A 50 -0.60 16.97 -6.47
CA SER A 50 -1.54 16.37 -5.52
C SER A 50 -1.57 17.18 -4.22
N ALA A 51 -2.75 17.31 -3.60
CA ALA A 51 -2.89 18.05 -2.33
C ALA A 51 -2.14 17.36 -1.17
N THR A 52 -2.03 16.05 -1.23
CA THR A 52 -1.21 15.23 -0.35
C THR A 52 -0.34 14.29 -1.18
N GLN A 53 0.78 13.88 -0.61
CA GLN A 53 1.83 13.13 -1.28
C GLN A 53 1.85 11.67 -0.84
N CYS A 54 2.27 10.80 -1.75
CA CYS A 54 2.73 9.46 -1.41
C CYS A 54 4.21 9.53 -1.05
N VAL A 55 4.60 8.84 0.02
CA VAL A 55 5.98 8.76 0.52
C VAL A 55 6.38 7.29 0.62
N LEU A 56 7.63 6.99 0.29
CA LEU A 56 8.27 5.72 0.57
C LEU A 56 9.44 5.96 1.53
N LEU A 57 9.44 5.31 2.69
CA LEU A 57 10.59 5.22 3.58
C LEU A 57 11.28 3.88 3.36
N SER A 58 12.61 3.87 3.35
CA SER A 58 13.38 2.65 3.14
C SER A 58 14.66 2.61 3.97
N SER A 59 14.91 1.44 4.56
CA SER A 59 16.20 1.07 5.15
C SER A 59 17.25 0.76 4.06
N PHE A 60 16.78 0.43 2.85
CA PHE A 60 17.59 0.13 1.68
C PHE A 60 17.78 1.34 0.75
N PRO A 61 18.88 1.43 -0.02
CA PRO A 61 19.10 2.50 -0.98
C PRO A 61 17.98 2.60 -2.02
N ILE A 62 17.50 3.82 -2.26
CA ILE A 62 16.57 4.12 -3.36
C ILE A 62 17.40 4.57 -4.56
N GLN A 63 17.37 3.80 -5.65
CA GLN A 63 18.19 4.06 -6.84
C GLN A 63 17.56 5.05 -7.81
N SER A 64 16.22 5.07 -7.92
CA SER A 64 15.50 5.99 -8.79
C SER A 64 14.11 6.31 -8.27
N VAL A 65 13.62 7.51 -8.57
CA VAL A 65 12.29 7.98 -8.18
C VAL A 65 11.62 8.68 -9.36
N VAL A 66 10.36 8.33 -9.62
CA VAL A 66 9.50 8.95 -10.64
C VAL A 66 8.13 9.23 -10.02
N SER A 67 7.49 10.34 -10.40
CA SER A 67 6.08 10.60 -10.09
C SER A 67 5.26 10.47 -11.37
N LEU A 68 4.27 9.59 -11.35
CA LEU A 68 3.29 9.44 -12.44
C LEU A 68 2.07 10.34 -12.17
N PRO A 69 1.37 10.82 -13.22
CA PRO A 69 0.85 12.19 -13.25
C PRO A 69 -0.51 12.49 -12.58
N THR A 70 -0.62 13.77 -12.18
CA THR A 70 -1.78 14.58 -11.75
C THR A 70 -2.69 15.10 -12.88
N THR A 71 -3.35 14.23 -13.63
CA THR A 71 -4.49 14.72 -14.43
C THR A 71 -5.66 15.13 -13.50
N SER A 72 -6.59 15.96 -13.97
CA SER A 72 -7.71 16.44 -13.13
C SER A 72 -8.44 15.27 -12.45
N GLY A 73 -8.40 15.24 -11.12
CA GLY A 73 -9.02 14.23 -10.27
C GLY A 73 -8.20 12.94 -10.05
N VAL A 74 -7.03 12.79 -10.66
CA VAL A 74 -6.10 11.66 -10.47
C VAL A 74 -4.92 12.16 -9.63
N ARG A 75 -4.67 11.49 -8.50
CA ARG A 75 -3.53 11.75 -7.62
C ARG A 75 -2.26 11.11 -8.19
N ASP A 76 -1.11 11.64 -7.81
CA ASP A 76 0.18 11.10 -8.23
C ASP A 76 0.41 9.68 -7.72
N ILE A 77 1.17 8.90 -8.49
CA ILE A 77 1.68 7.60 -8.06
C ILE A 77 3.21 7.73 -7.94
N LEU A 78 3.73 7.40 -6.76
CA LEU A 78 5.17 7.32 -6.56
C LEU A 78 5.69 6.02 -7.16
N VAL A 79 6.73 6.07 -7.97
CA VAL A 79 7.47 4.88 -8.42
C VAL A 79 8.90 5.01 -7.93
N ALA A 80 9.36 4.05 -7.14
CA ALA A 80 10.73 4.02 -6.64
C ALA A 80 11.36 2.64 -6.90
N SER A 81 12.62 2.62 -7.28
CA SER A 81 13.41 1.38 -7.41
C SER A 81 14.32 1.27 -6.20
N VAL A 82 14.21 0.19 -5.45
CA VAL A 82 14.89 -0.05 -4.17
C VAL A 82 15.84 -1.24 -4.30
N ASP A 83 17.10 -1.05 -3.92
CA ASP A 83 18.12 -2.10 -3.95
C ASP A 83 18.12 -2.90 -2.64
N VAL A 84 17.54 -4.09 -2.65
CA VAL A 84 17.34 -4.94 -1.47
C VAL A 84 18.55 -5.85 -1.25
N GLY A 85 19.76 -5.28 -1.33
CA GLY A 85 21.01 -6.04 -1.18
C GLY A 85 21.37 -6.87 -2.40
N GLY A 86 21.10 -6.36 -3.60
CA GLY A 86 21.31 -7.04 -4.87
C GLY A 86 20.05 -7.02 -5.75
N PRO A 87 18.96 -7.69 -5.33
CA PRO A 87 17.69 -7.64 -6.05
C PRO A 87 17.10 -6.23 -6.11
N LEU A 88 16.56 -5.84 -7.26
CA LEU A 88 15.94 -4.53 -7.47
C LEU A 88 14.42 -4.65 -7.40
N LEU A 89 13.83 -4.07 -6.36
CA LEU A 89 12.37 -4.02 -6.17
C LEU A 89 11.82 -2.69 -6.68
N HIS A 90 10.83 -2.73 -7.58
CA HIS A 90 10.06 -1.55 -7.96
C HIS A 90 8.82 -1.41 -7.06
N VAL A 91 8.72 -0.29 -6.33
CA VAL A 91 7.58 0.00 -5.45
C VAL A 91 6.75 1.14 -6.04
N LEU A 92 5.46 0.89 -6.23
CA LEU A 92 4.47 1.88 -6.63
C LEU A 92 3.59 2.24 -5.44
N VAL A 93 3.74 3.44 -4.86
CA VAL A 93 2.88 3.91 -3.75
C VAL A 93 1.69 4.68 -4.31
N ASN A 94 0.49 4.19 -4.03
CA ASN A 94 -0.78 4.63 -4.57
C ASN A 94 -1.65 5.29 -3.48
N HIS A 95 -2.32 6.37 -3.84
CA HIS A 95 -3.41 6.95 -3.06
C HIS A 95 -4.52 7.35 -4.03
N TRP A 96 -5.48 6.46 -4.29
CA TRP A 96 -6.53 6.70 -5.28
C TRP A 96 -7.64 7.58 -4.74
N LYS A 97 -8.57 8.01 -5.61
CA LYS A 97 -9.67 8.88 -5.19
C LYS A 97 -10.64 8.13 -4.28
N ALA A 98 -10.87 8.68 -3.08
CA ALA A 98 -11.84 8.20 -2.11
C ALA A 98 -13.23 7.95 -2.69
N LYS A 99 -13.92 6.95 -2.13
CA LYS A 99 -15.34 6.68 -2.44
C LYS A 99 -16.18 7.86 -1.95
N ASP A 100 -17.03 8.39 -2.82
CA ASP A 100 -18.03 9.41 -2.48
C ASP A 100 -19.33 9.17 -3.27
N SER A 101 -20.34 10.02 -3.10
CA SER A 101 -21.63 9.91 -3.80
C SER A 101 -21.58 10.24 -5.30
N GLY A 102 -20.42 10.58 -5.86
CA GLY A 102 -20.21 10.93 -7.26
C GLY A 102 -19.59 9.80 -8.09
N GLU A 103 -19.16 10.13 -9.32
CA GLU A 103 -18.54 9.19 -10.26
C GLU A 103 -17.03 8.97 -10.00
N THR A 104 -16.65 8.74 -8.74
CA THR A 104 -15.23 8.55 -8.34
C THR A 104 -14.62 7.27 -8.86
N GLU A 105 -15.42 6.25 -9.19
CA GLU A 105 -14.93 5.02 -9.83
C GLU A 105 -14.21 5.32 -11.16
N SER A 106 -14.71 6.28 -11.94
CA SER A 106 -14.06 6.68 -13.20
C SER A 106 -12.64 7.25 -12.97
N LEU A 107 -12.40 7.89 -11.82
CA LEU A 107 -11.10 8.42 -11.42
C LEU A 107 -10.18 7.29 -10.90
N ARG A 108 -10.71 6.34 -10.11
CA ARG A 108 -9.96 5.14 -9.70
C ARG A 108 -9.54 4.30 -10.90
N ILE A 109 -10.41 4.11 -11.89
CA ILE A 109 -10.07 3.45 -13.17
C ILE A 109 -8.95 4.18 -13.91
N LYS A 110 -8.93 5.52 -13.89
CA LYS A 110 -7.82 6.29 -14.49
C LYS A 110 -6.50 6.06 -13.74
N SER A 111 -6.51 6.10 -12.40
CA SER A 111 -5.34 5.76 -11.59
C SER A 111 -4.84 4.34 -11.87
N ALA A 112 -5.76 3.37 -11.93
CA ALA A 112 -5.45 1.98 -12.24
C ALA A 112 -4.82 1.82 -13.63
N LYS A 113 -5.27 2.58 -14.64
CA LYS A 113 -4.67 2.57 -15.99
C LYS A 113 -3.23 3.08 -15.97
N VAL A 114 -2.94 4.12 -15.18
CA VAL A 114 -1.58 4.65 -15.02
C VAL A 114 -0.68 3.61 -14.34
N ALA A 115 -1.11 3.06 -13.20
CA ALA A 115 -0.40 2.02 -12.48
C ALA A 115 -0.14 0.79 -13.38
N ARG A 116 -1.18 0.31 -14.07
CA ARG A 116 -1.08 -0.84 -14.98
C ARG A 116 -0.12 -0.58 -16.14
N ALA A 117 -0.15 0.61 -16.74
CA ALA A 117 0.75 0.95 -17.83
C ALA A 117 2.21 0.92 -17.40
N GLU A 118 2.52 1.37 -16.17
CA GLU A 118 3.88 1.29 -15.62
C GLU A 118 4.31 -0.14 -15.32
N VAL A 119 3.43 -0.94 -14.72
CA VAL A 119 3.66 -2.39 -14.52
C VAL A 119 3.93 -3.09 -15.85
N ASP A 120 3.08 -2.89 -16.86
CA ASP A 120 3.25 -3.49 -18.18
C ASP A 120 4.55 -3.00 -18.85
N ARG A 121 4.97 -1.74 -18.61
CA ARG A 121 6.24 -1.20 -19.12
C ARG A 121 7.44 -1.92 -18.50
N LEU A 122 7.43 -2.12 -17.18
CA LEU A 122 8.49 -2.82 -16.44
C LEU A 122 8.54 -4.30 -16.85
N LEU A 123 7.41 -5.00 -16.83
CA LEU A 123 7.33 -6.42 -17.20
C LEU A 123 7.66 -6.70 -18.68
N LYS A 124 7.47 -5.71 -19.56
CA LYS A 124 7.91 -5.81 -20.96
C LYS A 124 9.43 -5.77 -21.10
N GLN A 125 10.13 -5.09 -20.20
CA GLN A 125 11.59 -5.04 -20.19
C GLN A 125 12.16 -6.34 -19.62
N ASP A 126 11.58 -6.82 -18.52
CA ASP A 126 11.89 -8.10 -17.92
C ASP A 126 10.63 -8.73 -17.28
N PRO A 127 10.11 -9.85 -17.80
CA PRO A 127 8.92 -10.51 -17.23
C PRO A 127 9.10 -11.06 -15.82
N ALA A 128 10.33 -11.15 -15.31
CA ALA A 128 10.64 -11.52 -13.93
C ALA A 128 10.81 -10.29 -13.02
N THR A 129 10.49 -9.07 -13.48
CA THR A 129 10.64 -7.87 -12.65
C THR A 129 9.83 -7.96 -11.36
N ASP A 130 10.50 -7.73 -10.23
CA ASP A 130 9.88 -7.62 -8.91
C ASP A 130 9.20 -6.26 -8.75
N ILE A 131 7.87 -6.28 -8.59
CA ILE A 131 7.05 -5.09 -8.47
C ILE A 131 6.04 -5.26 -7.34
N VAL A 132 6.02 -4.30 -6.43
CA VAL A 132 4.98 -4.14 -5.40
C VAL A 132 4.22 -2.86 -5.67
N LEU A 133 2.90 -2.94 -5.77
CA LEU A 133 2.02 -1.78 -5.70
C LEU A 133 1.41 -1.76 -4.29
N MET A 134 1.55 -0.65 -3.57
CA MET A 134 1.05 -0.54 -2.21
C MET A 134 0.35 0.80 -1.93
N GLY A 135 -0.44 0.87 -0.86
CA GLY A 135 -1.08 2.09 -0.38
C GLY A 135 -2.60 1.98 -0.37
N ASP A 136 -3.29 3.14 -0.36
CA ASP A 136 -4.75 3.23 -0.32
C ASP A 136 -5.32 3.33 -1.74
N PHE A 137 -5.97 2.27 -2.19
CA PHE A 137 -6.60 2.18 -3.51
C PHE A 137 -8.07 2.60 -3.48
N ASN A 138 -8.65 2.81 -2.30
CA ASN A 138 -10.07 3.15 -2.13
C ASN A 138 -11.02 2.20 -2.90
N SER A 139 -10.62 0.93 -3.00
CA SER A 139 -11.34 -0.11 -3.73
C SER A 139 -11.02 -1.46 -3.08
N THR A 140 -12.03 -2.31 -2.87
CA THR A 140 -11.86 -3.59 -2.19
C THR A 140 -11.37 -4.68 -3.15
N GLU A 141 -10.79 -5.75 -2.63
CA GLU A 141 -10.27 -6.89 -3.40
C GLU A 141 -11.35 -7.61 -4.24
N ASP A 142 -12.64 -7.52 -3.88
CA ASP A 142 -13.75 -8.18 -4.57
C ASP A 142 -14.84 -7.17 -5.02
N GLU A 143 -14.47 -5.91 -5.27
CA GLU A 143 -15.45 -4.84 -5.57
C GLU A 143 -16.21 -5.08 -6.88
N HIS A 144 -15.56 -5.65 -7.90
CA HIS A 144 -16.23 -6.03 -9.14
C HIS A 144 -17.39 -6.99 -8.88
N ARG A 145 -17.15 -8.04 -8.08
CA ARG A 145 -18.19 -9.03 -7.76
C ARG A 145 -19.30 -8.42 -6.91
N ALA A 146 -18.96 -7.55 -5.97
CA ALA A 146 -19.93 -6.88 -5.11
C ALA A 146 -20.86 -5.93 -5.88
N THR A 147 -20.34 -5.25 -6.91
CA THR A 147 -21.06 -4.17 -7.60
C THR A 147 -21.53 -4.52 -9.02
N GLY A 148 -20.95 -5.54 -9.64
CA GLY A 148 -21.12 -5.89 -11.06
C GLY A 148 -20.53 -4.87 -12.04
N LYS A 149 -19.77 -3.88 -11.55
CA LYS A 149 -19.16 -2.81 -12.35
C LYS A 149 -17.72 -3.14 -12.69
N THR A 150 -17.22 -2.56 -13.77
CA THR A 150 -15.77 -2.53 -14.03
C THR A 150 -15.07 -1.73 -12.94
N THR A 151 -13.99 -2.27 -12.38
CA THR A 151 -13.23 -1.66 -11.28
C THR A 151 -11.74 -1.53 -11.57
N GLY A 152 -11.08 -0.62 -10.85
CA GLY A 152 -9.63 -0.43 -10.93
C GLY A 152 -8.83 -1.68 -10.53
N ILE A 153 -9.17 -2.29 -9.39
CA ILE A 153 -8.45 -3.46 -8.84
C ILE A 153 -8.66 -4.70 -9.72
N ASN A 154 -9.90 -5.16 -9.88
CA ASN A 154 -10.14 -6.46 -10.50
C ASN A 154 -9.98 -6.45 -12.03
N ASP A 155 -10.46 -5.41 -12.70
CA ASP A 155 -10.54 -5.42 -14.18
C ASP A 155 -9.36 -4.74 -14.86
N VAL A 156 -8.88 -3.62 -14.30
CA VAL A 156 -7.82 -2.81 -14.91
C VAL A 156 -6.44 -3.30 -14.47
N LEU A 157 -6.17 -3.42 -13.16
CA LEU A 157 -4.94 -4.02 -12.67
C LEU A 157 -4.87 -5.52 -12.96
N ARG A 158 -6.03 -6.18 -13.06
CA ARG A 158 -6.17 -7.63 -13.25
C ARG A 158 -5.57 -8.39 -12.07
N THR A 159 -6.08 -8.12 -10.87
CA THR A 159 -5.67 -8.85 -9.68
C THR A 159 -6.28 -10.26 -9.62
N THR A 160 -5.59 -11.18 -8.94
CA THR A 160 -6.08 -12.52 -8.62
C THR A 160 -5.50 -12.97 -7.28
N GLY A 161 -6.27 -13.77 -6.54
CA GLY A 161 -5.80 -14.50 -5.36
C GLY A 161 -5.19 -15.87 -5.67
N ASP A 162 -5.20 -16.29 -6.92
CA ASP A 162 -4.68 -17.59 -7.35
C ASP A 162 -3.17 -17.53 -7.57
N SER A 163 -2.39 -18.06 -6.62
CA SER A 163 -0.94 -18.10 -6.72
C SER A 163 -0.45 -19.02 -7.84
N THR A 164 -1.26 -19.97 -8.32
CA THR A 164 -0.87 -20.82 -9.47
C THR A 164 -0.84 -20.02 -10.78
N SER A 165 -1.54 -18.88 -10.82
CA SER A 165 -1.47 -17.92 -11.92
C SER A 165 -0.20 -17.05 -11.87
N MET A 166 0.64 -17.12 -10.84
CA MET A 166 1.88 -16.34 -10.71
C MET A 166 3.08 -17.05 -11.34
N THR A 167 2.96 -17.38 -12.63
CA THR A 167 4.08 -17.88 -13.42
C THR A 167 4.68 -16.72 -14.22
N ALA A 168 5.95 -16.40 -13.95
CA ALA A 168 6.70 -15.40 -14.71
C ALA A 168 6.63 -15.69 -16.24
N GLN A 169 6.81 -14.66 -17.06
CA GLN A 169 6.70 -14.70 -18.55
C GLN A 169 5.30 -14.91 -19.14
N THR A 170 4.39 -15.59 -18.45
CA THR A 170 3.07 -15.97 -19.02
C THR A 170 1.89 -15.33 -18.31
N SER A 171 2.05 -14.92 -17.05
CA SER A 171 0.99 -14.29 -16.31
C SER A 171 0.69 -12.88 -16.82
N ARG A 172 -0.61 -12.59 -16.90
CA ARG A 172 -1.17 -11.24 -17.14
C ARG A 172 -1.76 -10.62 -15.88
N TYR A 173 -1.76 -11.37 -14.79
CA TYR A 173 -2.38 -11.03 -13.53
C TYR A 173 -1.34 -10.53 -12.53
N LEU A 174 -1.81 -9.75 -11.57
CA LEU A 174 -1.07 -9.39 -10.36
C LEU A 174 -1.67 -10.15 -9.18
N TYR A 175 -0.84 -10.48 -8.21
CA TYR A 175 -1.29 -11.18 -7.01
C TYR A 175 -1.84 -10.19 -5.98
N ASP A 176 -3.01 -10.51 -5.42
CA ASP A 176 -3.61 -9.77 -4.31
C ASP A 176 -3.73 -10.71 -3.10
N PRO A 177 -2.93 -10.48 -2.03
CA PRO A 177 -2.84 -11.39 -0.90
C PRO A 177 -4.03 -11.29 0.07
N TRP A 178 -4.96 -10.33 -0.11
CA TRP A 178 -6.22 -10.36 0.66
C TRP A 178 -6.97 -11.68 0.51
N PHE A 179 -6.77 -12.36 -0.64
CA PHE A 179 -7.37 -13.66 -0.89
C PHE A 179 -6.80 -14.82 -0.05
N GLU A 180 -5.63 -14.63 0.59
CA GLU A 180 -5.07 -15.59 1.55
C GLU A 180 -5.85 -15.58 2.88
N MET A 181 -6.47 -14.44 3.21
CA MET A 181 -7.19 -14.26 4.46
C MET A 181 -8.66 -14.73 4.34
N PRO A 182 -9.24 -15.30 5.41
CA PRO A 182 -10.67 -15.51 5.51
C PRO A 182 -11.44 -14.18 5.37
N VAL A 183 -12.57 -14.18 4.67
CA VAL A 183 -13.40 -12.97 4.44
C VAL A 183 -13.69 -12.20 5.74
N SER A 184 -13.92 -12.88 6.86
CA SER A 184 -14.21 -12.26 8.15
C SER A 184 -13.02 -11.53 8.80
N GLN A 185 -11.80 -11.72 8.27
CA GLN A 185 -10.57 -11.08 8.75
C GLN A 185 -10.05 -10.02 7.77
N ARG A 186 -10.69 -9.87 6.61
CA ARG A 186 -10.31 -8.87 5.60
C ARG A 186 -10.74 -7.48 6.04
N GLY A 187 -9.86 -6.53 5.79
CA GLY A 187 -10.09 -5.10 5.98
C GLY A 187 -9.07 -4.45 6.90
N SER A 188 -8.78 -3.20 6.56
CA SER A 188 -7.87 -2.29 7.26
C SER A 188 -8.62 -1.03 7.74
N GLU A 189 -9.76 -0.72 7.14
CA GLU A 189 -10.59 0.45 7.44
C GLU A 189 -12.02 0.01 7.78
N VAL A 190 -12.79 0.91 8.39
CA VAL A 190 -14.20 0.69 8.69
C VAL A 190 -15.09 1.75 8.05
N TYR A 191 -15.70 1.39 6.92
CA TYR A 191 -16.67 2.21 6.21
C TYR A 191 -18.11 1.77 6.50
N GLY A 192 -18.96 2.73 6.88
CA GLY A 192 -20.34 2.42 7.29
C GLY A 192 -20.34 1.47 8.48
N SER A 193 -20.89 0.26 8.32
CA SER A 193 -20.91 -0.80 9.36
C SER A 193 -19.96 -1.97 9.10
N SER A 194 -19.13 -1.91 8.06
CA SER A 194 -18.31 -3.04 7.57
C SER A 194 -16.83 -2.72 7.62
N TRP A 195 -16.00 -3.76 7.77
CA TRP A 195 -14.57 -3.66 7.50
C TRP A 195 -14.35 -3.70 5.99
N GLU A 196 -13.53 -2.79 5.46
CA GLU A 196 -13.16 -2.73 4.04
C GLU A 196 -11.63 -2.82 3.85
N SER A 197 -11.24 -3.47 2.76
CA SER A 197 -9.88 -3.74 2.28
C SER A 197 -9.45 -2.70 1.26
N LEU A 198 -9.47 -1.43 1.66
CA LEU A 198 -9.15 -0.31 0.76
C LEU A 198 -7.65 -0.19 0.50
N ASP A 199 -6.83 -0.62 1.46
CA ASP A 199 -5.39 -0.68 1.36
C ASP A 199 -4.93 -2.00 0.75
N HIS A 200 -3.92 -1.97 -0.13
CA HIS A 200 -3.41 -3.16 -0.82
C HIS A 200 -1.88 -3.25 -0.80
N ILE A 201 -1.37 -4.48 -0.89
CA ILE A 201 0.00 -4.81 -1.31
C ILE A 201 -0.14 -5.82 -2.47
N ILE A 202 -0.17 -5.33 -3.70
CA ILE A 202 -0.34 -6.12 -4.91
C ILE A 202 1.02 -6.41 -5.55
N MET A 203 1.24 -7.64 -6.01
CA MET A 203 2.56 -8.14 -6.40
C MET A 203 2.61 -8.62 -7.84
N SER A 204 3.76 -8.43 -8.51
CA SER A 204 4.04 -9.02 -9.81
C SER A 204 4.38 -10.52 -9.70
N PRO A 205 4.31 -11.26 -10.83
CA PRO A 205 4.72 -12.67 -10.88
C PRO A 205 6.21 -12.93 -10.55
N GLY A 206 7.10 -11.95 -10.69
CA GLY A 206 8.54 -12.11 -10.38
C GLY A 206 8.78 -12.53 -8.93
N LEU A 207 7.96 -12.00 -8.01
CA LEU A 207 8.04 -12.27 -6.57
C LEU A 207 7.63 -13.70 -6.17
N PHE A 208 7.34 -14.59 -7.12
CA PHE A 208 6.88 -15.98 -6.88
C PHE A 208 7.82 -17.04 -7.45
N ASP A 209 8.96 -16.65 -8.03
CA ASP A 209 9.87 -17.59 -8.71
C ASP A 209 11.01 -18.15 -7.83
N ARG A 210 11.13 -17.67 -6.57
CA ARG A 210 12.19 -18.05 -5.61
C ARG A 210 13.61 -17.71 -6.09
N THR A 211 13.75 -16.66 -6.87
CA THR A 211 15.03 -16.11 -7.32
C THR A 211 15.14 -14.66 -6.87
N GLY A 212 16.28 -14.24 -6.32
CA GLY A 212 16.42 -12.86 -5.85
C GLY A 212 15.46 -12.54 -4.70
N LEU A 213 14.47 -11.69 -4.90
CA LEU A 213 13.46 -11.37 -3.88
C LEU A 213 12.18 -12.19 -4.14
N SER A 214 11.60 -12.78 -3.10
CA SER A 214 10.31 -13.46 -3.24
C SER A 214 9.40 -13.23 -2.06
N TYR A 215 8.11 -13.15 -2.34
CA TYR A 215 7.06 -13.03 -1.34
C TYR A 215 6.91 -14.34 -0.55
N ASP A 216 6.84 -14.21 0.77
CA ASP A 216 6.58 -15.34 1.66
C ASP A 216 5.07 -15.57 1.74
N VAL A 217 4.57 -16.45 0.87
CA VAL A 217 3.14 -16.79 0.77
C VAL A 217 2.56 -17.15 2.13
N GLY A 218 1.48 -16.49 2.52
CA GLY A 218 0.85 -16.62 3.85
C GLY A 218 1.33 -15.61 4.88
N SER A 219 2.27 -14.71 4.55
CA SER A 219 2.78 -13.67 5.47
C SER A 219 1.95 -12.39 5.47
N PHE A 220 1.00 -12.22 4.55
CA PHE A 220 0.19 -11.01 4.50
C PHE A 220 -0.72 -10.88 5.72
N ASP A 221 -0.71 -9.70 6.34
CA ASP A 221 -1.53 -9.42 7.51
C ASP A 221 -2.02 -7.96 7.55
N ALA A 222 -3.20 -7.77 8.14
CA ALA A 222 -3.68 -6.48 8.58
C ALA A 222 -3.31 -6.30 10.05
N PHE A 223 -2.26 -5.50 10.31
CA PHE A 223 -1.65 -5.37 11.63
C PHE A 223 -2.62 -4.77 12.67
N ARG A 224 -3.08 -5.60 13.59
CA ARG A 224 -4.12 -5.31 14.58
C ARG A 224 -3.58 -5.22 16.01
N ALA A 225 -2.69 -4.27 16.27
CA ALA A 225 -2.23 -4.01 17.63
C ALA A 225 -3.37 -3.42 18.51
N PRO A 226 -3.48 -3.77 19.80
CA PRO A 226 -4.58 -3.30 20.65
C PRO A 226 -4.74 -1.78 20.72
N PHE A 227 -3.64 -1.01 20.65
CA PHE A 227 -3.67 0.45 20.69
C PHE A 227 -4.17 1.10 19.38
N LEU A 228 -4.14 0.35 18.28
CA LEU A 228 -4.68 0.77 16.98
C LEU A 228 -6.20 0.54 16.87
N LEU A 229 -6.82 -0.07 17.88
CA LEU A 229 -8.23 -0.43 17.88
C LEU A 229 -8.95 0.27 19.03
N SER A 230 -10.21 0.65 18.81
CA SER A 230 -11.04 1.28 19.83
C SER A 230 -12.49 0.88 19.70
N TYR A 231 -13.13 0.62 20.85
CA TYR A 231 -14.58 0.47 20.98
C TYR A 231 -15.29 1.80 21.26
N GLN A 232 -14.52 2.85 21.59
CA GLN A 232 -15.07 4.16 21.97
C GLN A 232 -15.25 5.10 20.78
N ARG A 233 -14.60 4.79 19.64
CA ARG A 233 -14.67 5.61 18.43
C ARG A 233 -15.93 5.37 17.59
N ALA A 234 -16.64 4.25 17.82
CA ALA A 234 -17.89 3.94 17.14
C ALA A 234 -19.09 4.08 18.09
N ALA A 235 -20.12 4.83 17.67
CA ALA A 235 -21.29 5.12 18.50
C ALA A 235 -22.12 3.87 18.88
N ASP A 236 -22.04 2.82 18.07
CA ASP A 236 -22.69 1.52 18.28
C ASP A 236 -21.83 0.54 19.09
N GLY A 237 -20.66 0.97 19.59
CA GLY A 237 -19.78 0.19 20.44
C GLY A 237 -19.03 -0.94 19.73
N ARG A 238 -19.00 -0.97 18.40
CA ARG A 238 -18.17 -1.92 17.65
C ARG A 238 -16.69 -1.52 17.65
N GLN A 239 -15.82 -2.49 17.45
CA GLN A 239 -14.39 -2.23 17.32
C GLN A 239 -14.09 -1.60 15.96
N VAL A 240 -13.37 -0.48 15.97
CA VAL A 240 -12.91 0.23 14.77
C VAL A 240 -11.47 0.70 14.96
N PRO A 241 -10.77 1.13 13.89
CA PRO A 241 -9.47 1.77 14.02
C PRO A 241 -9.53 2.97 14.98
N ASN A 242 -8.49 3.12 15.81
CA ASN A 242 -8.35 4.20 16.75
C ASN A 242 -7.92 5.48 16.00
N ARG A 243 -8.85 6.05 15.23
CA ARG A 243 -8.61 7.22 14.39
C ARG A 243 -8.17 8.44 15.19
N TRP A 244 -7.32 9.25 14.56
CA TRP A 244 -6.88 10.53 15.12
C TRP A 244 -8.04 11.51 15.28
N GLN A 245 -8.09 12.21 16.42
CA GLN A 245 -9.03 13.29 16.71
C GLN A 245 -8.35 14.40 17.50
N GLU A 246 -8.71 15.65 17.21
CA GLU A 246 -8.38 16.77 18.09
C GLU A 246 -9.23 16.69 19.37
N SER A 247 -8.58 16.79 20.53
CA SER A 247 -9.31 16.89 21.80
C SER A 247 -9.93 18.28 21.93
N GLY A 248 -11.26 18.34 21.96
CA GLY A 248 -11.99 19.60 22.04
C GLY A 248 -11.82 20.39 23.34
N ASN A 249 -11.21 19.84 24.41
CA ASN A 249 -11.13 20.50 25.73
C ASN A 249 -9.84 20.26 26.54
N HIS A 250 -8.87 19.48 26.04
CA HIS A 250 -7.57 19.31 26.70
C HIS A 250 -6.47 19.47 25.65
N HIS A 251 -5.40 20.19 25.96
CA HIS A 251 -4.24 20.32 25.08
C HIS A 251 -3.66 18.94 24.73
N GLY A 252 -4.06 18.37 23.58
CA GLY A 252 -3.60 17.08 23.09
C GLY A 252 -4.44 16.59 21.90
N SER A 253 -3.82 15.83 21.00
CA SER A 253 -4.52 15.00 20.02
C SER A 253 -4.38 13.53 20.44
N ASP A 254 -5.38 12.71 20.12
CA ASP A 254 -5.44 11.30 20.53
C ASP A 254 -5.80 10.41 19.33
N GLY A 255 -5.30 9.17 19.32
CA GLY A 255 -5.45 8.22 18.22
C GLY A 255 -4.33 8.25 17.18
N TYR A 256 -4.43 7.34 16.23
CA TYR A 256 -3.41 7.00 15.22
C TYR A 256 -3.93 7.29 13.82
N SER A 257 -4.61 6.32 13.20
CA SER A 257 -5.10 6.36 11.84
C SER A 257 -6.49 5.71 11.80
N ASP A 258 -7.35 6.16 10.89
CA ASP A 258 -8.58 5.46 10.54
C ASP A 258 -8.36 4.23 9.66
N HIS A 259 -7.13 4.00 9.20
CA HIS A 259 -6.67 2.79 8.53
C HIS A 259 -5.64 2.04 9.39
N LEU A 260 -5.75 0.72 9.44
CA LEU A 260 -4.73 -0.17 10.00
C LEU A 260 -3.58 -0.37 9.00
N PRO A 261 -2.33 -0.50 9.45
CA PRO A 261 -1.24 -0.92 8.58
C PRO A 261 -1.49 -2.33 8.02
N ILE A 262 -1.12 -2.55 6.77
CA ILE A 262 -1.02 -3.89 6.17
C ILE A 262 0.43 -4.22 5.90
N MET A 263 0.78 -5.50 5.97
CA MET A 263 2.16 -5.97 5.94
C MET A 263 2.27 -7.21 5.05
N ALA A 264 3.46 -7.43 4.50
CA ALA A 264 3.84 -8.63 3.76
C ALA A 264 5.34 -8.85 3.98
N GLU A 265 5.76 -10.11 4.11
CA GLU A 265 7.16 -10.49 4.28
C GLU A 265 7.74 -11.02 2.98
N PHE A 266 9.05 -10.78 2.81
CA PHE A 266 9.78 -11.16 1.62
C PHE A 266 11.14 -11.74 2.03
N THR A 267 11.53 -12.82 1.37
CA THR A 267 12.82 -13.48 1.57
C THR A 267 13.72 -13.25 0.36
N VAL A 268 14.99 -12.94 0.64
CA VAL A 268 16.04 -12.92 -0.39
C VAL A 268 16.60 -14.33 -0.57
N TRP A 269 16.36 -14.90 -1.75
CA TRP A 269 16.90 -16.17 -2.20
C TRP A 269 18.26 -15.98 -2.86
N PRO A 270 19.20 -16.93 -2.67
CA PRO A 270 20.44 -16.93 -3.43
C PRO A 270 20.16 -17.09 -4.93
N ASP A 271 20.90 -16.38 -5.77
CA ASP A 271 20.85 -16.62 -7.22
C ASP A 271 21.18 -18.09 -7.51
N HIS A 272 20.35 -18.73 -8.34
CA HIS A 272 20.67 -20.05 -8.89
C HIS A 272 21.85 -19.90 -9.86
N THR A 273 23.08 -20.08 -9.37
CA THR A 273 24.30 -20.22 -10.21
C THR A 273 24.23 -21.42 -11.12
#